data_AF-A0A3D4HHY8-F1
#
_entry.id   AF-A0A3D4HHY8-F1
#
_cell.length_a   1.000
_cell.length_b   1.000
_cell.length_c   1.000
_cell.angle_alpha   90.00
_cell.angle_beta   90.00
_cell.angle_gamma   90.00
#
_symmetry.space_group_name_H-M   'P 1'
#
loop_
_entity.id
_entity.type
_entity.pdbx_description
1 polymer ?
#
loop_
_entity_poly.entity_id
_entity_poly.type
_entity_poly.pdbx_seq_one_letter_code
_entity_poly.pdbx_strand_id
1 'polypeptide(L)'
;SPEEARLCIQRHATSKLLTTKDLDSIHTFGFRGEALPSIASVSRFSLKTQAEGQTEGHELFIQSGDIQYERACARAQGTTVEVTGLFHSVPARRKFLKTEATESAHIVQLCRLYALANPKISFTLTENGRLVFKSPPCEQIEERIHEIWGRTLTQKLLKLDPAEADGLKLHGFIGKPGESRSSRHEMITFINGRPVESTALNSAIKEAYQTYLSKGRSPIALLFLGMDPSSVDVNVHPAKREVRLRSEGLVRSFVLNTLGNCLQNAIEETRPKSTFQRTSELNQPNTAAPAPRSTDITNAPKIKARIQPLEPTFKPVTAPAKQVAEPKEIFKDATEHASFAWNYLGNCHKHYLLFESEEGIIILDARTAEQRLFFESLIQELNNKKTSSQPLLFPETLELSPAAAVLLTEHSELLRTCGFDIEPFGKSVFRIDALPSWLSTENASEFIQAYIDYVEEHASSLKKEQLAHDSFAKLASRYASQAPLPESKAQANALAQRLLATENPLTSPDGKRAYMELPMVDIQKKLS
;
A
#
# COMPACT_ATOMS: atom_id res chain seq x y z
N SER A 1 45.88 3.57 -1.00
CA SER A 1 47.10 4.35 -1.38
C SER A 1 46.87 5.08 -2.71
N PRO A 2 47.77 5.97 -3.17
CA PRO A 2 47.70 6.54 -4.53
C PRO A 2 47.61 5.48 -5.63
N GLU A 3 48.40 4.41 -5.51
CA GLU A 3 48.41 3.29 -6.45
C GLU A 3 47.05 2.57 -6.51
N GLU A 4 46.45 2.28 -5.35
CA GLU A 4 45.12 1.67 -5.28
C GLU A 4 44.02 2.61 -5.78
N ALA A 5 44.19 3.93 -5.62
CA ALA A 5 43.27 4.91 -6.13
C ALA A 5 43.25 4.89 -7.67
N ARG A 6 44.40 4.75 -8.33
CA ARG A 6 44.46 4.49 -9.78
C ARG A 6 43.81 3.16 -10.14
N LEU A 7 44.13 2.11 -9.38
CA LEU A 7 43.66 0.76 -9.64
C LEU A 7 42.13 0.67 -9.57
N CYS A 8 41.47 1.39 -8.66
CA CYS A 8 40.01 1.33 -8.50
C CYS A 8 39.21 1.92 -9.68
N ILE A 9 39.87 2.64 -10.59
CA ILE A 9 39.30 3.21 -11.82
C ILE A 9 39.55 2.31 -13.04
N GLN A 10 40.37 1.25 -12.89
CA GLN A 10 40.55 0.25 -13.93
C GLN A 10 39.41 -0.78 -13.91
N ARG A 11 39.04 -1.26 -15.10
CA ARG A 11 38.06 -2.35 -15.23
C ARG A 11 38.60 -3.63 -14.64
N HIS A 12 37.69 -4.47 -14.12
CA HIS A 12 37.99 -5.76 -13.51
C HIS A 12 38.93 -5.71 -12.30
N ALA A 13 39.20 -4.52 -11.75
CA ALA A 13 40.04 -4.36 -10.57
C ALA A 13 39.19 -4.30 -9.29
N THR A 14 39.44 -5.22 -8.36
CA THR A 14 38.73 -5.29 -7.08
C THR A 14 39.66 -5.78 -5.97
N SER A 15 39.57 -5.18 -4.79
CA SER A 15 40.24 -5.66 -3.57
C SER A 15 39.39 -6.65 -2.77
N LYS A 16 38.18 -6.96 -3.25
CA LYS A 16 37.13 -7.64 -2.46
C LYS A 16 37.07 -9.15 -2.67
N LEU A 17 37.69 -9.63 -3.75
CA LEU A 17 37.88 -11.05 -4.05
C LEU A 17 39.36 -11.22 -4.39
N LEU A 18 40.00 -12.22 -3.79
CA LEU A 18 41.41 -12.56 -4.00
C LEU A 18 41.55 -13.80 -4.89
N THR A 19 40.59 -14.72 -4.80
CA THR A 19 40.62 -15.99 -5.53
C THR A 19 39.31 -16.25 -6.28
N THR A 20 39.34 -17.16 -7.25
CA THR A 20 38.13 -17.58 -7.97
C THR A 20 37.11 -18.28 -7.07
N LYS A 21 37.56 -18.95 -6.00
CA LYS A 21 36.68 -19.59 -5.01
C LYS A 21 35.85 -18.58 -4.23
N ASP A 22 36.30 -17.34 -4.11
CA ASP A 22 35.57 -16.29 -3.40
C ASP A 22 34.28 -15.88 -4.16
N LEU A 23 34.17 -16.22 -5.46
CA LEU A 23 32.94 -16.03 -6.24
C LEU A 23 31.81 -16.95 -5.76
N ASP A 24 32.15 -18.09 -5.17
CA ASP A 24 31.18 -19.04 -4.63
C ASP A 24 30.66 -18.58 -3.26
N SER A 25 31.29 -17.59 -2.60
CA SER A 25 30.91 -17.08 -1.27
C SER A 25 31.10 -15.57 -1.15
N ILE A 26 30.15 -14.80 -1.71
CA ILE A 26 30.26 -13.35 -1.78
C ILE A 26 29.80 -12.69 -0.47
N HIS A 27 30.77 -12.20 0.31
CA HIS A 27 30.53 -11.47 1.57
C HIS A 27 30.42 -9.95 1.42
N THR A 28 30.63 -9.40 0.22
CA THR A 28 30.69 -7.94 -0.01
C THR A 28 29.62 -7.46 -0.99
N PHE A 29 29.26 -6.17 -0.91
CA PHE A 29 28.20 -5.60 -1.75
C PHE A 29 28.52 -5.57 -3.25
N GLY A 30 29.79 -5.48 -3.61
CA GLY A 30 30.24 -5.49 -5.00
C GLY A 30 31.52 -6.28 -5.14
N PHE A 31 31.73 -6.90 -6.29
CA PHE A 31 32.83 -7.86 -6.48
C PHE A 31 33.37 -7.87 -7.91
N ARG A 32 32.74 -7.13 -8.84
CA ARG A 32 33.08 -7.14 -10.27
C ARG A 32 34.20 -6.17 -10.67
N GLY A 33 34.53 -5.20 -9.82
CA GLY A 33 35.48 -4.13 -10.18
C GLY A 33 34.99 -3.14 -11.24
N GLU A 34 33.69 -3.12 -11.57
CA GLU A 34 33.16 -2.35 -12.71
C GLU A 34 32.49 -1.02 -12.36
N ALA A 35 32.16 -0.79 -11.09
CA ALA A 35 31.28 0.32 -10.70
C ALA A 35 31.89 1.70 -10.99
N LEU A 36 33.05 2.00 -10.40
CA LEU A 36 33.72 3.29 -10.58
C LEU A 36 34.20 3.50 -12.03
N PRO A 37 34.83 2.53 -12.72
CA PRO A 37 35.21 2.69 -14.12
C PRO A 37 34.01 2.99 -15.03
N SER A 38 32.88 2.30 -14.80
CA SER A 38 31.66 2.51 -15.59
C SER A 38 31.11 3.93 -15.39
N ILE A 39 31.04 4.40 -14.14
CA ILE A 39 30.55 5.75 -13.83
C ILE A 39 31.49 6.81 -14.43
N ALA A 40 32.80 6.64 -14.26
CA ALA A 40 33.81 7.58 -14.76
C ALA A 40 33.79 7.69 -16.30
N SER A 41 33.49 6.61 -17.03
CA SER A 41 33.38 6.62 -18.49
C SER A 41 32.23 7.47 -19.05
N VAL A 42 31.22 7.77 -18.23
CA VAL A 42 30.01 8.49 -18.65
C VAL A 42 29.78 9.78 -17.87
N SER A 43 30.80 10.32 -17.21
CA SER A 43 30.69 11.53 -16.38
C SER A 43 32.00 12.31 -16.31
N ARG A 44 31.95 13.47 -15.64
CA ARG A 44 33.11 14.11 -15.03
C ARG A 44 33.19 13.63 -13.59
N PHE A 45 34.18 12.79 -13.32
CA PHE A 45 34.31 12.03 -12.09
C PHE A 45 35.53 12.52 -11.29
N SER A 46 35.34 12.82 -10.02
CA SER A 46 36.42 13.14 -9.08
C SER A 46 36.40 12.16 -7.92
N LEU A 47 37.55 11.54 -7.65
CA LEU A 47 37.79 10.71 -6.47
C LEU A 47 38.85 11.39 -5.62
N LYS A 48 38.46 11.81 -4.42
CA LYS A 48 39.39 12.26 -3.39
C LYS A 48 39.45 11.18 -2.31
N THR A 49 40.62 10.79 -1.82
CA THR A 49 40.73 9.77 -0.76
C THR A 49 41.96 9.99 0.11
N GLN A 50 41.86 9.63 1.39
CA GLN A 50 42.99 9.55 2.32
C GLN A 50 42.82 8.28 3.16
N ALA A 51 43.80 7.39 3.07
CA ALA A 51 43.83 6.16 3.84
C ALA A 51 44.20 6.43 5.31
N GLU A 52 43.86 5.49 6.18
CA GLU A 52 44.27 5.54 7.59
C GLU A 52 45.80 5.56 7.73
N GLY A 53 46.31 6.36 8.66
CA GLY A 53 47.75 6.51 8.90
C GLY A 53 48.51 7.34 7.85
N GLN A 54 47.85 7.83 6.79
CA GLN A 54 48.47 8.72 5.80
C GLN A 54 48.23 10.19 6.18
N THR A 55 49.24 11.03 6.00
CA THR A 55 49.15 12.49 6.29
C THR A 55 48.72 13.30 5.06
N GLU A 56 48.82 12.73 3.87
CA GLU A 56 48.49 13.38 2.60
C GLU A 56 47.33 12.64 1.91
N GLY A 57 46.35 13.41 1.42
CA GLY A 57 45.26 12.89 0.61
C GLY A 57 45.59 12.89 -0.88
N HIS A 58 44.77 12.22 -1.66
CA HIS A 58 45.00 12.01 -3.08
C HIS A 58 43.73 12.30 -3.88
N GLU A 59 43.87 13.00 -5.01
CA GLU A 59 42.78 13.38 -5.92
C GLU A 59 43.04 12.85 -7.33
N LEU A 60 42.05 12.18 -7.89
CA LEU A 60 41.97 11.74 -9.28
C LEU A 60 40.79 12.42 -9.96
N PHE A 61 41.03 13.09 -11.07
CA PHE A 61 39.98 13.65 -11.92
C PHE A 61 39.96 12.97 -13.28
N ILE A 62 38.80 12.42 -13.63
CA ILE A 62 38.57 11.65 -14.85
C ILE A 62 37.44 12.29 -15.64
N GLN A 63 37.62 12.43 -16.94
CA GLN A 63 36.58 12.91 -17.85
C GLN A 63 36.34 11.87 -18.93
N SER A 64 35.12 11.33 -18.99
CA SER A 64 34.73 10.33 -20.00
C SER A 64 35.64 9.09 -20.08
N GLY A 65 36.24 8.71 -18.94
CA GLY A 65 37.13 7.55 -18.82
C GLY A 65 38.62 7.89 -18.85
N ASP A 66 38.99 9.08 -19.32
CA ASP A 66 40.39 9.51 -19.40
C ASP A 66 40.81 10.28 -18.15
N ILE A 67 41.87 9.82 -17.49
CA ILE A 67 42.48 10.52 -16.35
C ILE A 67 43.06 11.84 -16.88
N GLN A 68 42.53 12.95 -16.38
CA GLN A 68 42.98 14.29 -16.76
C GLN A 68 44.14 14.75 -15.89
N TYR A 69 44.03 14.54 -14.58
CA TYR A 69 45.11 14.80 -13.65
C TYR A 69 44.99 13.93 -12.40
N GLU A 70 46.11 13.83 -11.72
CA GLU A 70 46.26 13.19 -10.44
C GLU A 70 47.19 14.03 -9.58
N ARG A 71 46.80 14.31 -8.33
CA ARG A 71 47.58 15.17 -7.44
C ARG A 71 47.36 14.85 -5.97
N ALA A 72 48.27 15.33 -5.14
CA ALA A 72 48.04 15.45 -3.71
C ALA A 72 46.91 16.44 -3.39
N CYS A 73 46.14 16.18 -2.34
CA CYS A 73 45.12 17.08 -1.83
C CYS A 73 45.01 17.05 -0.30
N ALA A 74 44.63 18.18 0.29
CA ALA A 74 44.30 18.24 1.70
C ALA A 74 42.85 17.74 1.92
N ARG A 75 42.69 16.71 2.75
CA ARG A 75 41.39 16.21 3.21
C ARG A 75 41.58 15.45 4.52
N ALA A 76 40.47 15.13 5.18
CA ALA A 76 40.44 14.18 6.28
C ALA A 76 40.30 12.74 5.76
N GLN A 77 40.58 11.77 6.65
CA GLN A 77 40.49 10.34 6.38
C GLN A 77 39.14 9.98 5.76
N GLY A 78 39.15 9.08 4.78
CA GLY A 78 37.97 8.61 4.07
C GLY A 78 38.02 8.93 2.59
N THR A 79 36.88 8.80 1.92
CA THR A 79 36.76 8.94 0.46
C THR A 79 35.57 9.82 0.08
N THR A 80 35.74 10.65 -0.94
CA THR A 80 34.70 11.48 -1.55
C THR A 80 34.66 11.19 -3.04
N VAL A 81 33.51 10.77 -3.54
CA VAL A 81 33.25 10.57 -4.96
C VAL A 81 32.30 11.65 -5.43
N GLU A 82 32.71 12.40 -6.45
CA GLU A 82 31.91 13.44 -7.07
C GLU A 82 31.67 13.06 -8.53
N VAL A 83 30.41 13.11 -8.96
CA VAL A 83 29.97 12.75 -10.31
C VAL A 83 29.16 13.91 -10.86
N THR A 84 29.68 14.60 -11.87
CA THR A 84 28.98 15.71 -12.53
C THR A 84 28.80 15.43 -14.02
N GLY A 85 27.76 16.02 -14.62
CA GLY A 85 27.44 15.78 -16.03
C GLY A 85 27.16 14.32 -16.36
N LEU A 86 26.41 13.60 -15.53
CA LEU A 86 26.09 12.20 -15.78
C LEU A 86 25.46 12.01 -17.18
N PHE A 87 26.00 11.05 -17.94
CA PHE A 87 25.66 10.75 -19.34
C PHE A 87 25.96 11.87 -20.35
N HIS A 88 26.80 12.86 -20.01
CA HIS A 88 27.13 13.94 -20.97
C HIS A 88 27.78 13.41 -22.26
N SER A 89 28.55 12.32 -22.18
CA SER A 89 29.22 11.67 -23.31
C SER A 89 28.33 10.65 -24.04
N VAL A 90 27.13 10.34 -23.51
CA VAL A 90 26.22 9.33 -24.07
C VAL A 90 24.78 9.87 -24.15
N PRO A 91 24.48 10.75 -25.14
CA PRO A 91 23.19 11.45 -25.22
C PRO A 91 21.97 10.53 -25.28
N ALA A 92 22.10 9.36 -25.91
CA ALA A 92 21.04 8.36 -25.96
C ALA A 92 20.62 7.91 -24.55
N ARG A 93 21.58 7.63 -23.65
CA ARG A 93 21.30 7.26 -22.24
C ARG A 93 20.70 8.41 -21.46
N ARG A 94 21.15 9.64 -21.71
CA ARG A 94 20.60 10.84 -21.06
C ARG A 94 19.10 11.02 -21.32
N LYS A 95 18.61 10.61 -22.49
CA LYS A 95 17.17 10.64 -22.83
C LYS A 95 16.31 9.65 -22.02
N PHE A 96 16.92 8.65 -21.36
CA PHE A 96 16.20 7.69 -20.51
C PHE A 96 16.05 8.18 -19.06
N LEU A 97 16.72 9.27 -18.68
CA LEU A 97 16.47 9.89 -17.38
C LEU A 97 15.00 10.30 -17.31
N LYS A 98 14.34 9.92 -16.22
CA LYS A 98 12.98 10.39 -15.93
C LYS A 98 13.03 11.85 -15.45
N THR A 99 11.90 12.35 -14.96
CA THR A 99 11.87 13.67 -14.32
C THR A 99 12.80 13.70 -13.11
N GLU A 100 13.29 14.88 -12.75
CA GLU A 100 14.14 15.06 -11.56
C GLU A 100 13.45 14.49 -10.31
N ALA A 101 12.15 14.72 -10.17
CA ALA A 101 11.38 14.23 -9.04
C ALA A 101 11.35 12.69 -8.97
N THR A 102 11.20 11.99 -10.10
CA THR A 102 11.23 10.52 -10.11
C THR A 102 12.62 9.97 -9.78
N GLU A 103 13.69 10.54 -10.34
CA GLU A 103 15.05 10.11 -10.03
C GLU A 103 15.41 10.37 -8.56
N SER A 104 14.99 11.53 -8.02
CA SER A 104 15.14 11.84 -6.60
C SER A 104 14.38 10.86 -5.71
N ALA A 105 13.16 10.46 -6.08
CA ALA A 105 12.42 9.44 -5.36
C ALA A 105 13.17 8.09 -5.31
N HIS A 106 13.76 7.66 -6.43
CA HIS A 106 14.58 6.45 -6.46
C HIS A 106 15.82 6.55 -5.56
N ILE A 107 16.50 7.71 -5.56
CA ILE A 107 17.69 7.95 -4.72
C ILE A 107 17.31 7.91 -3.23
N VAL A 108 16.22 8.59 -2.84
CA VAL A 108 15.71 8.57 -1.47
C VAL A 108 15.38 7.14 -1.04
N GLN A 109 14.69 6.37 -1.89
CA GLN A 109 14.36 4.98 -1.58
C GLN A 109 15.61 4.12 -1.38
N LEU A 110 16.64 4.31 -2.22
CA LEU A 110 17.90 3.59 -2.08
C LEU A 110 18.61 3.94 -0.75
N CYS A 111 18.63 5.22 -0.38
CA CYS A 111 19.17 5.66 0.91
C CYS A 111 18.42 5.02 2.09
N ARG A 112 17.08 4.94 2.03
CA ARG A 112 16.26 4.30 3.07
C ARG A 112 16.59 2.82 3.20
N LEU A 113 16.69 2.09 2.08
CA LEU A 113 17.02 0.66 2.08
C LEU A 113 18.38 0.39 2.74
N TYR A 114 19.40 1.18 2.41
CA TYR A 114 20.73 0.99 2.99
C TYR A 114 20.84 1.47 4.44
N ALA A 115 20.12 2.52 4.82
CA ALA A 115 19.99 2.94 6.21
C ALA A 115 19.32 1.87 7.07
N LEU A 116 18.29 1.21 6.52
CA LEU A 116 17.62 0.09 7.17
C LEU A 116 18.54 -1.13 7.29
N ALA A 117 19.30 -1.47 6.25
CA ALA A 117 20.25 -2.58 6.29
C ALA A 117 21.43 -2.37 7.25
N ASN A 118 21.78 -1.11 7.55
CA ASN A 118 22.99 -0.76 8.29
C ASN A 118 22.68 0.23 9.44
N PRO A 119 22.01 -0.22 10.52
CA PRO A 119 21.56 0.66 11.60
C PRO A 119 22.71 1.40 12.31
N LYS A 120 23.93 0.85 12.30
CA LYS A 120 25.10 1.49 12.92
C LYS A 120 25.76 2.59 12.07
N ILE A 121 25.32 2.78 10.83
CA ILE A 121 25.88 3.77 9.90
C ILE A 121 24.93 4.96 9.79
N SER A 122 25.48 6.18 9.78
CA SER A 122 24.69 7.38 9.53
C SER A 122 24.54 7.63 8.04
N PHE A 123 23.32 7.97 7.62
CA PHE A 123 23.01 8.42 6.26
C PHE A 123 22.48 9.84 6.29
N THR A 124 22.94 10.66 5.35
CA THR A 124 22.43 12.01 5.12
C THR A 124 22.33 12.24 3.62
N LEU A 125 21.16 12.68 3.15
CA LEU A 125 20.90 13.01 1.76
C LEU A 125 20.46 14.46 1.69
N THR A 126 21.19 15.25 0.90
CA THR A 126 20.85 16.62 0.58
C THR A 126 20.56 16.75 -0.91
N GLU A 127 19.55 17.56 -1.23
CA GLU A 127 19.12 17.84 -2.60
C GLU A 127 18.99 19.35 -2.74
N ASN A 128 19.73 19.95 -3.68
CA ASN A 128 19.73 21.40 -3.91
C ASN A 128 19.93 22.22 -2.62
N GLY A 129 20.84 21.76 -1.75
CA GLY A 129 21.16 22.38 -0.47
C GLY A 129 20.16 22.11 0.66
N ARG A 130 19.03 21.44 0.39
CA ARG A 130 18.01 21.09 1.39
C ARG A 130 18.23 19.67 1.90
N LEU A 131 18.06 19.47 3.22
CA LEU A 131 18.08 18.14 3.83
C LEU A 131 16.81 17.38 3.45
N VAL A 132 16.95 16.22 2.81
CA VAL A 132 15.81 15.38 2.35
C VAL A 132 15.66 14.12 3.19
N PHE A 133 16.77 13.53 3.62
CA PHE A 133 16.76 12.33 4.44
C PHE A 133 17.94 12.38 5.41
N LYS A 134 17.70 12.04 6.68
CA LYS A 134 18.72 11.97 7.71
C LYS A 134 18.42 10.83 8.66
N SER A 135 19.38 9.92 8.77
CA SER A 135 19.28 8.71 9.56
C SER A 135 20.55 8.59 10.42
N PRO A 136 20.49 8.96 11.71
CA PRO A 136 21.64 8.84 12.62
C PRO A 136 21.86 7.37 13.01
N PRO A 137 23.05 6.97 13.49
CA PRO A 137 23.29 5.61 13.98
C PRO A 137 22.30 5.24 15.10
N CYS A 138 21.83 4.01 15.10
CA CYS A 138 20.96 3.46 16.13
C CYS A 138 21.35 2.00 16.43
N GLU A 139 20.97 1.50 17.61
CA GLU A 139 21.28 0.12 18.01
C GLU A 139 20.18 -0.85 17.59
N GLN A 140 18.92 -0.42 17.66
CA GLN A 140 17.76 -1.24 17.37
C GLN A 140 17.18 -0.92 15.99
N ILE A 141 16.76 -1.96 15.27
CA ILE A 141 16.17 -1.82 13.95
C ILE A 141 14.77 -1.19 14.02
N GLU A 142 14.07 -1.37 15.14
CA GLU A 142 12.80 -0.73 15.48
C GLU A 142 12.92 0.79 15.44
N GLU A 143 13.99 1.33 16.03
CA GLU A 143 14.28 2.78 16.05
C GLU A 143 14.50 3.29 14.63
N ARG A 144 15.24 2.52 13.82
CA ARG A 144 15.46 2.82 12.40
C ARG A 144 14.15 2.84 11.60
N ILE A 145 13.26 1.88 11.83
CA ILE A 145 11.97 1.80 11.15
C ILE A 145 11.09 2.99 11.55
N HIS A 146 11.04 3.32 12.84
CA HIS A 146 10.31 4.48 13.33
C HIS A 146 10.83 5.80 12.76
N GLU A 147 12.14 5.94 12.60
CA GLU A 147 12.75 7.12 11.97
C GLU A 147 12.40 7.24 10.48
N ILE A 148 12.46 6.13 9.73
CA ILE A 148 12.23 6.16 8.28
C ILE A 148 10.74 6.29 7.91
N TRP A 149 9.85 5.57 8.60
CA TRP A 149 8.43 5.46 8.25
C TRP A 149 7.47 6.11 9.26
N GLY A 150 7.98 6.64 10.37
CA GLY A 150 7.19 7.32 11.37
C GLY A 150 6.33 6.39 12.24
N ARG A 151 5.72 7.00 13.26
CA ARG A 151 4.96 6.30 14.30
C ARG A 151 3.76 5.52 13.77
N THR A 152 3.05 6.08 12.77
CA THR A 152 1.84 5.48 12.21
C THR A 152 2.09 4.10 11.64
N LEU A 153 3.19 3.92 10.90
CA LEU A 153 3.55 2.61 10.37
C LEU A 153 4.07 1.70 11.49
N THR A 154 4.95 2.18 12.36
CA THR A 154 5.54 1.34 13.43
C THR A 154 4.49 0.72 14.35
N GLN A 155 3.42 1.44 14.68
CA GLN A 155 2.33 0.92 15.52
C GLN A 155 1.52 -0.22 14.87
N LYS A 156 1.59 -0.33 13.55
CA LYS A 156 0.90 -1.34 12.74
C LYS A 156 1.77 -2.59 12.51
N LEU A 157 2.98 -2.62 13.05
CA LEU A 157 3.91 -3.74 12.92
C LEU A 157 3.83 -4.70 14.12
N LEU A 158 4.11 -5.97 13.82
CA LEU A 158 4.46 -7.04 14.73
C LEU A 158 5.95 -7.31 14.56
N LYS A 159 6.66 -7.44 15.68
CA LYS A 159 8.04 -7.91 15.68
C LYS A 159 8.04 -9.41 15.49
N LEU A 160 8.86 -9.89 14.56
CA LEU A 160 9.11 -11.31 14.38
C LEU A 160 10.14 -11.77 15.41
N ASP A 161 9.81 -12.80 16.18
CA ASP A 161 10.81 -13.48 16.99
C ASP A 161 11.87 -14.09 16.07
N PRO A 162 13.18 -13.95 16.40
CA PRO A 162 14.24 -14.56 15.60
C PRO A 162 14.03 -16.06 15.46
N ALA A 163 13.92 -16.54 14.22
CA ALA A 163 13.79 -17.95 13.89
C ALA A 163 15.05 -18.45 13.19
N GLU A 164 15.48 -19.67 13.51
CA GLU A 164 16.62 -20.32 12.88
C GLU A 164 16.29 -21.80 12.59
N ALA A 165 16.46 -22.21 11.33
CA ALA A 165 16.32 -23.60 10.90
C ALA A 165 17.10 -23.84 9.61
N ASP A 166 17.68 -25.03 9.45
CA ASP A 166 18.36 -25.46 8.21
C ASP A 166 19.41 -24.45 7.68
N GLY A 167 20.13 -23.78 8.59
CA GLY A 167 21.13 -22.76 8.24
C GLY A 167 20.56 -21.41 7.77
N LEU A 168 19.24 -21.23 7.86
CA LEU A 168 18.55 -19.96 7.62
C LEU A 168 18.23 -19.27 8.94
N LYS A 169 18.35 -17.94 8.95
CA LYS A 169 18.00 -17.07 10.09
C LYS A 169 17.06 -15.99 9.62
N LEU A 170 15.86 -15.90 10.18
CA LEU A 170 14.89 -14.86 9.84
C LEU A 170 14.57 -14.02 11.07
N HIS A 171 14.64 -12.71 10.92
CA HIS A 171 14.10 -11.73 11.87
C HIS A 171 13.54 -10.54 11.10
N GLY A 172 12.77 -9.68 11.77
CA GLY A 172 12.22 -8.48 11.14
C GLY A 172 10.88 -8.07 11.71
N PHE A 173 10.10 -7.36 10.88
CA PHE A 173 8.79 -6.81 11.24
C PHE A 173 7.80 -7.06 10.14
N ILE A 174 6.57 -7.37 10.53
CA ILE A 174 5.48 -7.64 9.60
C ILE A 174 4.22 -6.91 10.02
N GLY A 175 3.31 -6.63 9.09
CA GLY A 175 2.04 -5.98 9.42
C GLY A 175 1.18 -6.80 10.38
N LYS A 176 0.45 -6.15 11.28
CA LYS A 176 -0.62 -6.82 12.04
C LYS A 176 -1.66 -7.41 11.07
N PRO A 177 -2.36 -8.51 11.43
CA PRO A 177 -3.45 -9.03 10.62
C PRO A 177 -4.46 -7.93 10.24
N GLY A 178 -4.83 -7.84 8.96
CA GLY A 178 -5.69 -6.79 8.41
C GLY A 178 -4.97 -5.52 7.95
N GLU A 179 -3.76 -5.24 8.45
CA GLU A 179 -2.95 -4.11 7.98
C GLU A 179 -2.35 -4.42 6.61
N SER A 180 -2.60 -3.54 5.65
CA SER A 180 -2.19 -3.76 4.26
C SER A 180 -1.87 -2.48 3.51
N ARG A 181 -1.25 -2.64 2.35
CA ARG A 181 -0.95 -1.61 1.36
C ARG A 181 -1.55 -2.01 0.02
N SER A 182 -1.79 -1.02 -0.83
CA SER A 182 -2.23 -1.27 -2.20
C SER A 182 -1.03 -1.63 -3.09
N SER A 183 0.17 -1.11 -2.82
CA SER A 183 1.42 -1.52 -3.48
C SER A 183 2.32 -2.41 -2.61
N ARG A 184 3.41 -2.89 -3.22
CA ARG A 184 4.42 -3.79 -2.61
C ARG A 184 5.64 -3.05 -2.07
N HIS A 185 5.60 -1.72 -1.99
CA HIS A 185 6.76 -0.89 -1.64
C HIS A 185 7.33 -1.20 -0.26
N GLU A 186 6.46 -1.55 0.70
CA GLU A 186 6.86 -1.96 2.04
C GLU A 186 7.00 -3.49 2.20
N MET A 187 7.09 -4.24 1.10
CA MET A 187 7.55 -5.63 1.10
C MET A 187 9.06 -5.68 0.82
N ILE A 188 9.85 -5.33 1.83
CA ILE A 188 11.29 -5.22 1.74
C ILE A 188 11.92 -6.46 2.38
N THR A 189 12.70 -7.20 1.58
CA THR A 189 13.49 -8.32 2.09
C THR A 189 14.98 -8.07 1.87
N PHE A 190 15.78 -8.37 2.89
CA PHE A 190 17.22 -8.37 2.85
C PHE A 190 17.76 -9.79 2.93
N ILE A 191 18.74 -10.13 2.11
CA ILE A 191 19.53 -11.36 2.25
C ILE A 191 20.96 -10.96 2.56
N ASN A 192 21.48 -11.39 3.72
CA ASN A 192 22.83 -11.06 4.19
C ASN A 192 23.11 -9.54 4.12
N GLY A 193 22.12 -8.72 4.51
CA GLY A 193 22.17 -7.25 4.49
C GLY A 193 21.92 -6.60 3.13
N ARG A 194 21.81 -7.37 2.03
CA ARG A 194 21.51 -6.82 0.70
C ARG A 194 20.01 -6.74 0.46
N PRO A 195 19.44 -5.60 0.05
CA PRO A 195 18.05 -5.55 -0.40
C PRO A 195 17.90 -6.38 -1.67
N VAL A 196 16.95 -7.31 -1.67
CA VAL A 196 16.72 -8.24 -2.77
C VAL A 196 15.28 -8.22 -3.26
N GLU A 197 15.11 -8.51 -4.54
CA GLU A 197 13.84 -8.79 -5.18
C GLU A 197 13.82 -10.27 -5.55
N SER A 198 12.96 -11.02 -4.87
CA SER A 198 12.80 -12.46 -5.09
C SER A 198 11.31 -12.80 -5.19
N THR A 199 10.94 -13.41 -6.31
CA THR A 199 9.57 -13.89 -6.56
C THR A 199 9.17 -14.97 -5.56
N ALA A 200 10.09 -15.88 -5.20
CA ALA A 200 9.87 -16.93 -4.21
C ALA A 200 9.53 -16.34 -2.84
N LEU A 201 10.35 -15.41 -2.33
CA LEU A 201 10.09 -14.72 -1.06
C LEU A 201 8.79 -13.92 -1.09
N ASN A 202 8.56 -13.14 -2.15
CA ASN A 202 7.34 -12.36 -2.32
C ASN A 202 6.09 -13.25 -2.31
N SER A 203 6.16 -14.42 -2.94
CA SER A 203 5.06 -15.39 -2.95
C SER A 203 4.82 -16.00 -1.56
N ALA A 204 5.88 -16.36 -0.83
CA ALA A 204 5.79 -16.91 0.53
C ALA A 204 5.14 -15.91 1.49
N ILE A 205 5.58 -14.65 1.44
CA ILE A 205 5.03 -13.57 2.27
C ILE A 205 3.55 -13.38 1.96
N LYS A 206 3.16 -13.31 0.68
CA LYS A 206 1.75 -13.13 0.30
C LYS A 206 0.88 -14.33 0.71
N GLU A 207 1.38 -15.54 0.55
CA GLU A 207 0.67 -16.76 0.95
C GLU A 207 0.46 -16.81 2.46
N ALA A 208 1.47 -16.44 3.26
CA ALA A 208 1.32 -16.36 4.73
C ALA A 208 0.18 -15.42 5.16
N TYR A 209 -0.12 -14.42 4.32
CA TYR A 209 -1.14 -13.40 4.55
C TYR A 209 -2.48 -13.66 3.85
N GLN A 210 -2.62 -14.74 3.09
CA GLN A 210 -3.76 -14.94 2.19
C GLN A 210 -5.12 -14.90 2.89
N THR A 211 -5.19 -15.35 4.15
CA THR A 211 -6.42 -15.37 4.96
C THR A 211 -6.63 -14.08 5.76
N TYR A 212 -5.66 -13.16 5.75
CA TYR A 212 -5.65 -11.95 6.56
C TYR A 212 -5.77 -10.67 5.74
N LEU A 213 -5.71 -10.76 4.41
CA LEU A 213 -5.75 -9.63 3.50
C LEU A 213 -6.87 -9.75 2.47
N SER A 214 -7.42 -8.59 2.09
CA SER A 214 -8.32 -8.52 0.93
C SER A 214 -7.57 -8.79 -0.37
N LYS A 215 -8.27 -9.36 -1.36
CA LYS A 215 -7.71 -9.66 -2.69
C LYS A 215 -7.10 -8.40 -3.31
N GLY A 216 -5.86 -8.51 -3.81
CA GLY A 216 -5.14 -7.40 -4.45
C GLY A 216 -4.39 -6.49 -3.48
N ARG A 217 -4.47 -6.71 -2.17
CA ARG A 217 -3.67 -6.00 -1.17
C ARG A 217 -2.33 -6.71 -0.92
N SER A 218 -1.34 -5.96 -0.47
CA SER A 218 -0.01 -6.47 -0.11
C SER A 218 0.27 -6.23 1.37
N PRO A 219 0.92 -7.19 2.07
CA PRO A 219 1.33 -6.99 3.46
C PRO A 219 2.49 -6.00 3.58
N ILE A 220 2.67 -5.47 4.78
CA ILE A 220 3.91 -4.80 5.18
C ILE A 220 4.86 -5.88 5.68
N ALA A 221 6.09 -5.93 5.15
CA ALA A 221 7.10 -6.90 5.55
C ALA A 221 8.50 -6.29 5.42
N LEU A 222 9.22 -6.20 6.53
CA LEU A 222 10.60 -5.72 6.62
C LEU A 222 11.43 -6.88 7.17
N LEU A 223 11.93 -7.74 6.28
CA LEU A 223 12.50 -9.04 6.62
C LEU A 223 14.00 -9.08 6.39
N PHE A 224 14.74 -9.67 7.32
CA PHE A 224 16.19 -9.85 7.27
C PHE A 224 16.50 -11.33 7.35
N LEU A 225 16.83 -11.90 6.19
CA LEU A 225 17.21 -13.30 6.03
C LEU A 225 18.74 -13.41 6.03
N GLY A 226 19.28 -14.11 7.02
CA GLY A 226 20.66 -14.57 7.07
C GLY A 226 20.75 -16.00 6.55
N MET A 227 21.77 -16.28 5.73
CA MET A 227 22.06 -17.63 5.23
C MET A 227 23.52 -17.74 4.80
N ASP A 228 24.01 -18.97 4.58
CA ASP A 228 25.33 -19.19 3.98
C ASP A 228 25.43 -18.48 2.61
N PRO A 229 26.43 -17.59 2.39
CA PRO A 229 26.63 -16.91 1.12
C PRO A 229 26.76 -17.85 -0.09
N SER A 230 27.23 -19.09 0.11
CA SER A 230 27.28 -20.10 -0.95
C SER A 230 25.93 -20.68 -1.37
N SER A 231 24.89 -20.39 -0.59
CA SER A 231 23.51 -20.80 -0.88
C SER A 231 22.72 -19.73 -1.64
N VAL A 232 23.34 -18.58 -1.96
CA VAL A 232 22.73 -17.48 -2.73
C VAL A 232 23.68 -16.94 -3.80
N ASP A 233 23.28 -17.08 -5.06
CA ASP A 233 23.99 -16.47 -6.18
C ASP A 233 23.49 -15.03 -6.40
N VAL A 234 24.33 -14.07 -6.05
CA VAL A 234 24.10 -12.62 -6.24
C VAL A 234 24.59 -12.11 -7.60
N ASN A 235 25.18 -12.97 -8.43
CA ASN A 235 25.78 -12.61 -9.71
C ASN A 235 24.80 -12.62 -10.89
N VAL A 236 23.49 -12.58 -10.61
CA VAL A 236 22.42 -12.77 -11.61
C VAL A 236 22.11 -11.48 -12.37
N HIS A 237 21.99 -10.36 -11.68
CA HIS A 237 21.63 -9.06 -12.27
C HIS A 237 22.76 -8.02 -12.09
N PRO A 238 23.00 -7.09 -13.05
CA PRO A 238 24.04 -6.06 -12.91
C PRO A 238 23.95 -5.24 -11.62
N ALA A 239 22.73 -4.84 -11.24
CA ALA A 239 22.43 -4.12 -10.00
C ALA A 239 22.35 -5.02 -8.75
N LYS A 240 22.42 -6.35 -8.91
CA LYS A 240 22.39 -7.35 -7.82
C LYS A 240 21.15 -7.30 -6.94
N ARG A 241 20.04 -6.76 -7.47
CA ARG A 241 18.73 -6.74 -6.80
C ARG A 241 18.09 -8.13 -6.86
N GLU A 242 18.19 -8.79 -8.01
CA GLU A 242 17.76 -10.18 -8.16
C GLU A 242 18.87 -11.13 -7.73
N VAL A 243 18.47 -12.19 -7.04
CA VAL A 243 19.35 -13.27 -6.59
C VAL A 243 18.74 -14.61 -6.93
N ARG A 244 19.57 -15.64 -7.14
CA ARG A 244 19.13 -17.03 -7.27
C ARG A 244 19.46 -17.78 -5.99
N LEU A 245 18.47 -18.44 -5.41
CA LEU A 245 18.67 -19.24 -4.21
C LEU A 245 18.93 -20.68 -4.63
N ARG A 246 19.90 -21.34 -4.00
CA ARG A 246 20.20 -22.75 -4.30
C ARG A 246 19.01 -23.67 -4.02
N SER A 247 18.29 -23.38 -2.93
CA SER A 247 17.13 -24.16 -2.46
C SER A 247 15.92 -23.25 -2.23
N GLU A 248 15.33 -22.73 -3.30
CA GLU A 248 14.16 -21.82 -3.22
C GLU A 248 13.01 -22.41 -2.39
N GLY A 249 12.70 -23.70 -2.55
CA GLY A 249 11.62 -24.36 -1.82
C GLY A 249 11.83 -24.39 -0.30
N LEU A 250 13.07 -24.57 0.14
CA LEU A 250 13.43 -24.56 1.56
C LEU A 250 13.25 -23.15 2.13
N VAL A 251 13.82 -22.14 1.47
CA VAL A 251 13.70 -20.73 1.89
C VAL A 251 12.23 -20.29 1.93
N ARG A 252 11.46 -20.66 0.90
CA ARG A 252 10.03 -20.35 0.80
C ARG A 252 9.24 -20.95 1.96
N SER A 253 9.41 -22.24 2.22
CA SER A 253 8.71 -22.94 3.32
C SER A 253 9.10 -22.40 4.68
N PHE A 254 10.38 -22.09 4.89
CA PHE A 254 10.86 -21.47 6.13
C PHE A 254 10.18 -20.12 6.38
N VAL A 255 10.22 -19.20 5.41
CA VAL A 255 9.57 -17.89 5.54
C VAL A 255 8.06 -18.02 5.73
N LEU A 256 7.39 -18.87 4.95
CA LEU A 256 5.95 -19.10 5.05
C LEU A 256 5.55 -19.58 6.45
N ASN A 257 6.24 -20.59 6.98
CA ASN A 257 5.94 -21.16 8.29
C ASN A 257 6.23 -20.18 9.43
N THR A 258 7.36 -19.49 9.40
CA THR A 258 7.71 -18.50 10.44
C THR A 258 6.70 -17.36 10.48
N LEU A 259 6.30 -16.83 9.32
CA LEU A 259 5.29 -15.79 9.24
C LEU A 259 3.90 -16.29 9.67
N GLY A 260 3.50 -17.47 9.21
CA GLY A 260 2.22 -18.10 9.57
C GLY A 260 2.08 -18.28 11.09
N ASN A 261 3.12 -18.79 11.75
CA ASN A 261 3.14 -18.96 13.20
C ASN A 261 3.03 -17.62 13.94
N CYS A 262 3.78 -16.60 13.50
CA CYS A 262 3.72 -15.27 14.11
C CYS A 262 2.31 -14.65 14.00
N LEU A 263 1.69 -14.74 12.82
CA LEU A 263 0.34 -14.23 12.58
C LEU A 263 -0.72 -14.98 13.39
N GLN A 264 -0.59 -16.31 13.48
CA GLN A 264 -1.50 -17.13 14.26
C GLN A 264 -1.42 -16.77 15.76
N ASN A 265 -0.21 -16.65 16.31
CA ASN A 265 0.00 -16.25 17.70
C ASN A 265 -0.60 -14.88 17.99
N ALA A 266 -0.39 -13.89 17.12
CA ALA A 266 -0.97 -12.55 17.27
C ALA A 266 -2.51 -12.57 17.29
N ILE A 267 -3.15 -13.48 16.55
CA ILE A 267 -4.60 -13.66 16.59
C ILE A 267 -5.04 -14.34 17.88
N GLU A 268 -4.31 -15.36 18.33
CA GLU A 268 -4.62 -16.05 19.58
C GLU A 268 -4.51 -15.11 20.80
N GLU A 269 -3.54 -14.19 20.80
CA GLU A 269 -3.40 -13.16 21.84
C GLU A 269 -4.53 -12.12 21.83
N THR A 270 -5.12 -11.85 20.68
CA THR A 270 -6.25 -10.91 20.54
C THR A 270 -7.61 -11.56 20.74
N ARG A 271 -7.69 -12.90 20.80
CA ARG A 271 -8.93 -13.60 21.15
C ARG A 271 -9.29 -13.31 22.61
N PRO A 272 -10.52 -12.87 22.91
CA PRO A 272 -10.96 -12.75 24.29
C PRO A 272 -10.88 -14.12 24.96
N LYS A 273 -10.10 -14.21 26.05
CA LYS A 273 -10.05 -15.42 26.89
C LYS A 273 -11.46 -15.63 27.45
N SER A 274 -12.20 -16.55 26.86
CA SER A 274 -13.53 -16.94 27.30
C SER A 274 -13.43 -17.59 28.69
N THR A 275 -13.65 -16.80 29.74
CA THR A 275 -13.87 -17.26 31.11
C THR A 275 -15.28 -17.85 31.25
N PHE A 276 -15.68 -18.76 30.37
CA PHE A 276 -16.81 -19.63 30.66
C PHE A 276 -16.29 -20.77 31.53
N GLN A 277 -16.21 -20.51 32.84
CA GLN A 277 -16.25 -21.59 33.83
C GLN A 277 -17.59 -22.30 33.64
N ARG A 278 -17.54 -23.47 33.01
CA ARG A 278 -18.66 -24.40 32.98
C ARG A 278 -18.82 -24.89 34.42
N THR A 279 -19.67 -24.23 35.20
CA THR A 279 -20.10 -24.74 36.50
C THR A 279 -20.84 -26.05 36.27
N SER A 280 -20.11 -27.15 36.35
CA SER A 280 -20.65 -28.50 36.42
C SER A 280 -21.23 -28.74 37.82
N GLU A 281 -22.29 -28.02 38.17
CA GLU A 281 -23.09 -28.27 39.38
C GLU A 281 -24.56 -28.05 39.06
N LEU A 282 -25.14 -29.00 38.33
CA LEU A 282 -26.58 -29.19 38.22
C LEU A 282 -26.84 -30.69 38.38
N ASN A 283 -26.70 -31.15 39.62
CA ASN A 283 -27.37 -32.33 40.12
C ASN A 283 -27.41 -32.27 41.65
N GLN A 284 -28.39 -31.53 42.17
CA GLN A 284 -29.02 -31.82 43.46
C GLN A 284 -30.37 -31.08 43.54
N PRO A 285 -31.49 -31.77 43.80
CA PRO A 285 -32.77 -31.14 44.02
C PRO A 285 -32.84 -30.63 45.46
N ASN A 286 -32.69 -29.31 45.66
CA ASN A 286 -32.94 -28.70 46.96
C ASN A 286 -34.27 -27.94 46.93
N THR A 287 -35.27 -28.59 47.54
CA THR A 287 -36.48 -27.99 48.10
C THR A 287 -36.12 -27.02 49.23
N ALA A 288 -36.60 -25.78 49.13
CA ALA A 288 -37.15 -24.94 50.22
C ALA A 288 -36.92 -23.45 49.91
N ALA A 289 -38.01 -22.71 49.78
CA ALA A 289 -38.01 -21.26 49.69
C ALA A 289 -37.74 -20.63 51.07
N PRO A 290 -37.07 -19.46 51.10
CA PRO A 290 -37.45 -18.42 52.06
C PRO A 290 -37.75 -17.07 51.40
N ALA A 291 -38.70 -16.36 52.04
CA ALA A 291 -39.30 -15.09 51.68
C ALA A 291 -38.33 -13.88 51.61
N PRO A 292 -38.71 -12.79 50.91
CA PRO A 292 -37.85 -11.63 50.71
C PRO A 292 -37.76 -10.78 51.99
N ARG A 293 -36.54 -10.44 52.37
CA ARG A 293 -36.25 -9.44 53.42
C ARG A 293 -35.93 -8.11 52.75
N SER A 294 -36.81 -7.14 52.98
CA SER A 294 -36.59 -5.73 52.67
C SER A 294 -35.47 -5.16 53.55
N THR A 295 -34.49 -4.52 52.91
CA THR A 295 -33.58 -3.58 53.58
C THR A 295 -33.65 -2.24 52.88
N ASP A 296 -34.28 -1.29 53.57
CA ASP A 296 -34.18 0.14 53.32
C ASP A 296 -32.72 0.61 53.49
N ILE A 297 -32.19 1.31 52.50
CA ILE A 297 -31.11 2.27 52.70
C ILE A 297 -31.52 3.59 52.04
N THR A 298 -32.13 4.43 52.87
CA THR A 298 -32.27 5.87 52.69
C THR A 298 -30.93 6.56 52.94
N ASN A 299 -30.39 7.25 51.94
CA ASN A 299 -29.82 8.61 52.02
C ASN A 299 -28.86 8.88 50.86
N ALA A 300 -29.34 9.63 49.85
CA ALA A 300 -28.51 10.32 48.88
C ALA A 300 -28.86 11.84 48.93
N PRO A 301 -27.87 12.75 48.93
CA PRO A 301 -28.14 14.18 49.04
C PRO A 301 -28.78 14.73 47.76
N LYS A 302 -29.89 15.46 47.91
CA LYS A 302 -30.54 16.22 46.83
C LYS A 302 -29.79 17.52 46.56
N ILE A 303 -29.00 17.56 45.50
CA ILE A 303 -28.52 18.82 44.91
C ILE A 303 -29.64 19.37 44.02
N LYS A 304 -30.29 20.46 44.46
CA LYS A 304 -31.21 21.25 43.63
C LYS A 304 -30.39 22.23 42.77
N ALA A 305 -29.97 21.81 41.58
CA ALA A 305 -29.53 22.73 40.54
C ALA A 305 -30.75 23.11 39.68
N ARG A 306 -31.16 24.38 39.79
CA ARG A 306 -32.22 25.00 39.00
C ARG A 306 -31.65 25.36 37.64
N ILE A 307 -31.90 24.54 36.62
CA ILE A 307 -31.62 24.89 35.23
C ILE A 307 -32.85 25.63 34.70
N GLN A 308 -32.72 26.95 34.50
CA GLN A 308 -33.63 27.70 33.64
C GLN A 308 -33.25 27.41 32.18
N PRO A 309 -34.21 27.10 31.29
CA PRO A 309 -33.93 27.09 29.86
C PRO A 309 -33.70 28.54 29.41
N LEU A 310 -32.50 28.84 28.93
CA LEU A 310 -32.25 30.04 28.14
C LEU A 310 -32.81 29.79 26.73
N GLU A 311 -33.87 30.50 26.37
CA GLU A 311 -34.34 30.56 24.98
C GLU A 311 -33.28 31.30 24.13
N PRO A 312 -32.78 30.71 23.04
CA PRO A 312 -31.96 31.45 22.10
C PRO A 312 -32.83 32.38 21.25
N THR A 313 -32.83 33.68 21.58
CA THR A 313 -33.32 34.73 20.68
C THR A 313 -32.33 34.95 19.53
N PHE A 314 -32.44 34.14 18.48
CA PHE A 314 -31.87 34.51 17.17
C PHE A 314 -32.96 35.18 16.33
N LYS A 315 -32.78 36.47 16.03
CA LYS A 315 -33.53 37.16 14.98
C LYS A 315 -32.93 36.75 13.63
N PRO A 316 -33.71 36.21 12.67
CA PRO A 316 -33.21 35.97 11.33
C PRO A 316 -32.96 37.31 10.64
N VAL A 317 -31.72 37.54 10.21
CA VAL A 317 -31.40 38.56 9.20
C VAL A 317 -31.96 38.04 7.87
N THR A 318 -32.94 38.74 7.33
CA THR A 318 -33.55 38.45 6.03
C THR A 318 -32.58 38.89 4.93
N ALA A 319 -31.77 37.96 4.44
CA ALA A 319 -31.11 38.07 3.13
C ALA A 319 -32.00 37.37 2.08
N PRO A 320 -32.07 37.87 0.84
CA PRO A 320 -33.02 37.37 -0.16
C PRO A 320 -32.74 35.91 -0.50
N ALA A 321 -33.72 35.06 -0.20
CA ALA A 321 -33.70 33.65 -0.56
C ALA A 321 -33.70 33.49 -2.09
N LYS A 322 -32.54 33.16 -2.66
CA LYS A 322 -32.52 32.36 -3.89
C LYS A 322 -33.13 31.01 -3.51
N GLN A 323 -34.29 30.70 -4.11
CA GLN A 323 -34.99 29.44 -3.99
C GLN A 323 -33.99 28.29 -4.20
N VAL A 324 -33.63 27.63 -3.10
CA VAL A 324 -33.08 26.28 -3.15
C VAL A 324 -34.25 25.43 -3.63
N ALA A 325 -34.15 24.93 -4.85
CA ALA A 325 -35.13 23.99 -5.38
C ALA A 325 -35.13 22.77 -4.47
N GLU A 326 -36.30 22.45 -3.90
CA GLU A 326 -36.59 21.15 -3.32
C GLU A 326 -36.18 20.06 -4.33
N PRO A 327 -35.71 18.88 -3.87
CA PRO A 327 -35.56 17.75 -4.76
C PRO A 327 -36.96 17.42 -5.28
N LYS A 328 -37.26 17.87 -6.50
CA LYS A 328 -38.41 17.36 -7.24
C LYS A 328 -38.21 15.87 -7.35
N GLU A 329 -39.10 15.09 -6.74
CA GLU A 329 -39.34 13.73 -7.15
C GLU A 329 -39.57 13.73 -8.66
N ILE A 330 -38.58 13.25 -9.41
CA ILE A 330 -38.74 12.94 -10.83
C ILE A 330 -39.33 11.53 -10.88
N PHE A 331 -40.60 11.41 -10.49
CA PHE A 331 -41.45 10.32 -10.96
C PHE A 331 -42.46 10.92 -11.91
N LYS A 332 -42.10 10.95 -13.19
CA LYS A 332 -43.05 11.09 -14.29
C LYS A 332 -42.73 10.07 -15.38
N ASP A 333 -43.62 9.10 -15.45
CA ASP A 333 -44.04 8.31 -16.59
C ASP A 333 -42.96 7.82 -17.57
N ALA A 334 -42.51 6.59 -17.30
CA ALA A 334 -42.24 5.60 -18.34
C ALA A 334 -43.21 4.43 -18.10
N THR A 335 -44.44 4.58 -18.57
CA THR A 335 -45.29 3.43 -18.91
C THR A 335 -44.75 2.82 -20.20
N GLU A 336 -44.79 1.48 -20.28
CA GLU A 336 -44.22 0.61 -21.31
C GLU A 336 -42.75 0.20 -21.15
N HIS A 337 -42.47 -0.64 -20.15
CA HIS A 337 -41.35 -1.57 -20.22
C HIS A 337 -41.84 -3.00 -19.97
N ALA A 338 -41.35 -3.92 -20.79
CA ALA A 338 -41.63 -5.35 -20.78
C ALA A 338 -41.72 -5.90 -19.35
N SER A 339 -42.69 -6.78 -19.10
CA SER A 339 -42.92 -7.41 -17.80
C SER A 339 -41.61 -7.98 -17.24
N PHE A 340 -41.07 -7.34 -16.21
CA PHE A 340 -39.96 -7.86 -15.44
C PHE A 340 -40.38 -9.21 -14.84
N ALA A 341 -39.85 -10.29 -15.41
CA ALA A 341 -40.33 -11.66 -15.20
C ALA A 341 -39.79 -12.33 -13.91
N TRP A 342 -39.05 -11.60 -13.07
CA TRP A 342 -38.48 -12.16 -11.84
C TRP A 342 -39.39 -11.85 -10.65
N ASN A 343 -39.91 -12.90 -10.02
CA ASN A 343 -40.72 -12.77 -8.82
C ASN A 343 -39.83 -12.84 -7.57
N TYR A 344 -39.70 -11.73 -6.85
CA TYR A 344 -38.89 -11.69 -5.62
C TYR A 344 -39.45 -12.62 -4.53
N LEU A 345 -38.57 -13.50 -4.04
CA LEU A 345 -38.85 -14.52 -3.03
C LEU A 345 -38.38 -14.10 -1.64
N GLY A 346 -37.26 -13.38 -1.54
CA GLY A 346 -36.72 -12.96 -0.24
C GLY A 346 -35.23 -12.65 -0.23
N ASN A 347 -34.76 -12.19 0.92
CA ASN A 347 -33.35 -11.93 1.18
C ASN A 347 -32.68 -13.14 1.84
N CYS A 348 -31.47 -13.47 1.39
CA CYS A 348 -30.63 -14.51 1.94
C CYS A 348 -29.28 -13.93 2.39
N HIS A 349 -28.85 -14.27 3.60
CA HIS A 349 -27.57 -13.80 4.20
C HIS A 349 -27.33 -12.27 4.08
N LYS A 350 -28.40 -11.47 4.18
CA LYS A 350 -28.44 -9.99 4.09
C LYS A 350 -28.20 -9.40 2.71
N HIS A 351 -27.28 -9.92 1.88
CA HIS A 351 -26.91 -9.29 0.61
C HIS A 351 -27.25 -10.09 -0.66
N TYR A 352 -27.76 -11.32 -0.53
CA TYR A 352 -28.29 -12.06 -1.68
C TYR A 352 -29.80 -11.88 -1.78
N LEU A 353 -30.26 -11.54 -2.98
CA LEU A 353 -31.68 -11.43 -3.31
C LEU A 353 -32.08 -12.65 -4.11
N LEU A 354 -33.17 -13.30 -3.70
CA LEU A 354 -33.71 -14.47 -4.38
C LEU A 354 -34.90 -14.07 -5.22
N PHE A 355 -34.92 -14.53 -6.45
CA PHE A 355 -36.04 -14.38 -7.36
C PHE A 355 -36.40 -15.73 -7.99
N GLU A 356 -37.67 -15.90 -8.35
CA GLU A 356 -38.17 -16.98 -9.17
C GLU A 356 -38.28 -16.48 -10.62
N SER A 357 -37.80 -17.30 -11.56
CA SER A 357 -37.94 -17.13 -13.00
C SER A 357 -38.74 -18.29 -13.58
N GLU A 358 -39.03 -18.25 -14.89
CA GLU A 358 -39.70 -19.37 -15.57
C GLU A 358 -38.84 -20.66 -15.61
N GLU A 359 -37.50 -20.53 -15.56
CA GLU A 359 -36.58 -21.66 -15.69
C GLU A 359 -36.04 -22.17 -14.33
N GLY A 360 -36.16 -21.38 -13.26
CA GLY A 360 -35.48 -21.70 -12.01
C GLY A 360 -35.51 -20.63 -10.92
N ILE A 361 -34.45 -20.63 -10.11
CA ILE A 361 -34.24 -19.67 -9.04
C ILE A 361 -33.04 -18.81 -9.39
N ILE A 362 -33.20 -17.49 -9.30
CA ILE A 362 -32.13 -16.52 -9.51
C ILE A 362 -31.61 -16.03 -8.17
N ILE A 363 -30.29 -16.05 -8.04
CA ILE A 363 -29.55 -15.52 -6.90
C ILE A 363 -28.79 -14.30 -7.39
N LEU A 364 -29.19 -13.11 -6.93
CA LEU A 364 -28.55 -11.84 -7.24
C LEU A 364 -27.76 -11.34 -6.03
N ASP A 365 -26.50 -10.98 -6.23
CA ASP A 365 -25.67 -10.33 -5.20
C ASP A 365 -25.88 -8.82 -5.26
N ALA A 366 -26.62 -8.28 -4.29
CA ALA A 366 -27.00 -6.88 -4.26
C ALA A 366 -25.77 -5.95 -4.26
N ARG A 367 -24.66 -6.35 -3.64
CA ARG A 367 -23.45 -5.53 -3.61
C ARG A 367 -22.80 -5.47 -4.98
N THR A 368 -22.68 -6.62 -5.63
CA THR A 368 -22.06 -6.71 -6.96
C THR A 368 -22.93 -5.99 -8.00
N ALA A 369 -24.26 -6.02 -7.85
CA ALA A 369 -25.19 -5.26 -8.67
C ALA A 369 -25.01 -3.73 -8.49
N GLU A 370 -24.95 -3.25 -7.24
CA GLU A 370 -24.73 -1.81 -6.95
C GLU A 370 -23.38 -1.33 -7.47
N GLN A 371 -22.32 -2.13 -7.35
CA GLN A 371 -21.01 -1.80 -7.95
C GLN A 371 -21.12 -1.59 -9.46
N ARG A 372 -21.89 -2.43 -10.16
CA ARG A 372 -22.10 -2.29 -11.60
C ARG A 372 -22.87 -1.03 -11.96
N LEU A 373 -23.96 -0.75 -11.24
CA LEU A 373 -24.77 0.44 -11.44
C LEU A 373 -23.99 1.73 -11.18
N PHE A 374 -23.21 1.74 -10.10
CA PHE A 374 -22.34 2.87 -9.77
C PHE A 374 -21.27 3.08 -10.85
N PHE A 375 -20.64 2.00 -11.32
CA PHE A 375 -19.63 2.10 -12.38
C PHE A 375 -20.19 2.73 -13.66
N GLU A 376 -21.35 2.25 -14.15
CA GLU A 376 -21.92 2.79 -15.39
C GLU A 376 -22.39 4.23 -15.24
N SER A 377 -23.04 4.57 -14.13
CA SER A 377 -23.42 5.96 -13.85
C SER A 377 -22.21 6.88 -13.76
N LEU A 378 -21.14 6.47 -13.08
CA LEU A 378 -19.91 7.26 -12.96
C LEU A 378 -19.22 7.44 -14.32
N ILE A 379 -19.16 6.41 -15.16
CA ILE A 379 -18.61 6.53 -16.52
C ILE A 379 -19.43 7.51 -17.36
N GLN A 380 -20.75 7.45 -17.27
CA GLN A 380 -21.62 8.41 -17.96
C GLN A 380 -21.40 9.84 -17.45
N GLU A 381 -21.22 10.05 -16.15
CA GLU A 381 -20.92 11.36 -15.57
C GLU A 381 -19.57 11.91 -16.04
N LEU A 382 -18.52 11.06 -16.04
CA LEU A 382 -17.17 11.42 -16.47
C LEU A 382 -17.15 11.77 -17.97
N ASN A 383 -17.79 10.96 -18.82
CA ASN A 383 -17.88 11.22 -20.26
C ASN A 383 -18.65 12.51 -20.57
N ASN A 384 -19.65 12.84 -19.75
CA ASN A 384 -20.45 14.06 -19.90
C ASN A 384 -19.87 15.28 -19.15
N LYS A 385 -18.73 15.13 -18.46
CA LYS A 385 -18.09 16.16 -17.62
C LYS A 385 -19.05 16.77 -16.57
N LYS A 386 -19.90 15.92 -15.97
CA LYS A 386 -20.90 16.30 -14.96
C LYS A 386 -20.58 15.77 -13.57
N THR A 387 -19.31 15.51 -13.29
CA THR A 387 -18.87 14.95 -12.01
C THR A 387 -19.15 15.92 -10.87
N SER A 388 -19.87 15.43 -9.85
CA SER A 388 -20.21 16.23 -8.67
C SER A 388 -19.05 16.30 -7.70
N SER A 389 -18.69 17.50 -7.26
CA SER A 389 -17.64 17.76 -6.27
C SER A 389 -18.23 18.49 -5.05
N GLN A 390 -17.81 18.06 -3.86
CA GLN A 390 -18.16 18.65 -2.57
C GLN A 390 -16.92 19.28 -1.93
N PRO A 391 -16.92 20.59 -1.63
CA PRO A 391 -15.83 21.23 -0.91
C PRO A 391 -15.84 20.77 0.56
N LEU A 392 -14.65 20.60 1.12
CA LEU A 392 -14.48 20.23 2.52
C LEU A 392 -14.54 21.47 3.42
N LEU A 393 -15.25 21.36 4.55
CA LEU A 393 -15.28 22.44 5.56
C LEU A 393 -13.90 22.69 6.15
N PHE A 394 -13.14 21.61 6.34
CA PHE A 394 -11.74 21.64 6.76
C PHE A 394 -10.93 20.82 5.77
N PRO A 395 -9.91 21.40 5.10
CA PRO A 395 -9.08 20.66 4.20
C PRO A 395 -8.34 19.52 4.92
N GLU A 396 -8.26 18.36 4.27
CA GLU A 396 -7.49 17.23 4.79
C GLU A 396 -6.08 17.21 4.21
N THR A 397 -5.09 16.82 5.02
CA THR A 397 -3.70 16.66 4.56
C THR A 397 -3.40 15.20 4.30
N LEU A 398 -2.88 14.91 3.11
CA LEU A 398 -2.43 13.60 2.68
C LEU A 398 -0.90 13.59 2.55
N GLU A 399 -0.23 12.76 3.35
CA GLU A 399 1.21 12.53 3.23
C GLU A 399 1.48 11.27 2.40
N LEU A 400 2.36 11.40 1.41
CA LEU A 400 2.68 10.37 0.43
C LEU A 400 4.18 10.06 0.38
N SER A 401 4.51 8.88 -0.12
CA SER A 401 5.89 8.57 -0.49
C SER A 401 6.35 9.50 -1.64
N PRO A 402 7.67 9.77 -1.78
CA PRO A 402 8.16 10.61 -2.88
C PRO A 402 7.73 10.12 -4.27
N ALA A 403 7.67 8.80 -4.50
CA ALA A 403 7.20 8.23 -5.76
C ALA A 403 5.70 8.50 -5.99
N ALA A 404 4.88 8.29 -4.96
CA ALA A 404 3.44 8.53 -5.02
C ALA A 404 3.10 10.02 -5.20
N ALA A 405 3.87 10.91 -4.60
CA ALA A 405 3.71 12.36 -4.76
C ALA A 405 3.90 12.81 -6.22
N VAL A 406 4.86 12.22 -6.95
CA VAL A 406 5.08 12.50 -8.38
C VAL A 406 3.89 12.04 -9.20
N LEU A 407 3.44 10.80 -9.00
CA LEU A 407 2.29 10.24 -9.73
C LEU A 407 1.00 11.04 -9.46
N LEU A 408 0.77 11.46 -8.22
CA LEU A 408 -0.39 12.27 -7.87
C LEU A 408 -0.36 13.63 -8.56
N THR A 409 0.83 14.24 -8.66
CA THR A 409 1.00 15.50 -9.38
C THR A 409 0.71 15.32 -10.87
N GLU A 410 1.22 14.25 -11.49
CA GLU A 410 0.98 13.92 -12.91
C GLU A 410 -0.50 13.64 -13.20
N HIS A 411 -1.24 13.03 -12.27
CA HIS A 411 -2.65 12.68 -12.42
C HIS A 411 -3.63 13.72 -11.81
N SER A 412 -3.12 14.86 -11.34
CA SER A 412 -3.92 15.88 -10.66
C SER A 412 -5.06 16.44 -11.52
N GLU A 413 -4.81 16.69 -12.80
CA GLU A 413 -5.83 17.19 -13.74
C GLU A 413 -6.96 16.18 -13.95
N LEU A 414 -6.63 14.90 -14.07
CA LEU A 414 -7.63 13.84 -14.21
C LEU A 414 -8.45 13.69 -12.92
N LEU A 415 -7.81 13.71 -11.76
CA LEU A 415 -8.53 13.68 -10.49
C LEU A 415 -9.44 14.90 -10.34
N ARG A 416 -9.03 16.06 -10.85
CA ARG A 416 -9.87 17.26 -10.93
C ARG A 416 -11.11 17.03 -11.79
N THR A 417 -10.97 16.42 -12.96
CA THR A 417 -12.13 16.02 -13.77
C THR A 417 -13.02 14.97 -13.09
N CYS A 418 -12.46 14.18 -12.18
CA CYS A 418 -13.20 13.21 -11.38
C CYS A 418 -13.87 13.80 -10.13
N GLY A 419 -13.75 15.11 -9.87
CA GLY A 419 -14.40 15.80 -8.76
C GLY A 419 -13.55 15.97 -7.50
N PHE A 420 -12.24 15.67 -7.56
CA PHE A 420 -11.30 16.01 -6.49
C PHE A 420 -10.75 17.43 -6.66
N ASP A 421 -10.43 18.09 -5.55
CA ASP A 421 -9.53 19.25 -5.58
C ASP A 421 -8.37 18.98 -4.62
N ILE A 422 -7.19 18.75 -5.20
CA ILE A 422 -6.00 18.34 -4.47
C ILE A 422 -4.85 19.24 -4.91
N GLU A 423 -4.26 19.95 -3.95
CA GLU A 423 -3.17 20.88 -4.18
C GLU A 423 -1.90 20.43 -3.45
N PRO A 424 -0.70 20.66 -4.03
CA PRO A 424 0.55 20.42 -3.32
C PRO A 424 0.70 21.35 -2.10
N PHE A 425 0.99 20.78 -0.93
CA PHE A 425 1.27 21.50 0.32
C PHE A 425 2.65 21.13 0.88
N GLY A 426 3.62 20.88 -0.01
CA GLY A 426 4.97 20.45 0.34
C GLY A 426 5.57 19.52 -0.72
N LYS A 427 6.72 18.89 -0.42
CA LYS A 427 7.34 17.90 -1.32
C LYS A 427 6.59 16.56 -1.36
N SER A 428 6.00 16.17 -0.24
CA SER A 428 5.34 14.87 -0.02
C SER A 428 3.95 15.01 0.61
N VAL A 429 3.48 16.24 0.82
CA VAL A 429 2.22 16.53 1.48
C VAL A 429 1.31 17.24 0.50
N PHE A 430 0.08 16.78 0.41
CA PHE A 430 -0.98 17.36 -0.41
C PHE A 430 -2.13 17.78 0.47
N ARG A 431 -2.81 18.86 0.10
CA ARG A 431 -4.03 19.31 0.74
C ARG A 431 -5.21 18.94 -0.16
N ILE A 432 -6.23 18.36 0.43
CA ILE A 432 -7.48 17.99 -0.22
C ILE A 432 -8.51 19.04 0.19
N ASP A 433 -8.94 19.84 -0.78
CA ASP A 433 -9.90 20.92 -0.58
C ASP A 433 -11.33 20.50 -1.00
N ALA A 434 -11.45 19.53 -1.91
CA ALA A 434 -12.75 18.97 -2.32
C ALA A 434 -12.66 17.48 -2.70
N LEU A 435 -13.79 16.78 -2.56
CA LEU A 435 -13.95 15.37 -2.89
C LEU A 435 -15.15 15.16 -3.82
N PRO A 436 -15.22 14.03 -4.54
CA PRO A 436 -16.45 13.64 -5.20
C PRO A 436 -17.58 13.39 -4.18
N SER A 437 -18.84 13.68 -4.54
CA SER A 437 -19.98 13.56 -3.61
C SER A 437 -20.25 12.15 -3.10
N TRP A 438 -19.79 11.13 -3.82
CA TRP A 438 -19.94 9.72 -3.44
C TRP A 438 -18.87 9.25 -2.44
N LEU A 439 -17.79 10.01 -2.24
CA LEU A 439 -16.67 9.63 -1.40
C LEU A 439 -16.75 10.36 -0.06
N SER A 440 -16.78 9.60 1.04
CA SER A 440 -16.68 10.17 2.39
C SER A 440 -15.26 10.65 2.69
N THR A 441 -15.14 11.66 3.55
CA THR A 441 -13.86 12.22 3.99
C THR A 441 -12.94 11.16 4.60
N GLU A 442 -13.49 10.29 5.45
CA GLU A 442 -12.76 9.19 6.09
C GLU A 442 -12.05 8.25 5.10
N ASN A 443 -12.62 8.07 3.90
CA ASN A 443 -12.09 7.18 2.87
C ASN A 443 -11.25 7.92 1.81
N ALA A 444 -11.15 9.26 1.88
CA ALA A 444 -10.45 10.07 0.89
C ALA A 444 -8.99 9.69 0.73
N SER A 445 -8.27 9.67 1.85
CA SER A 445 -6.85 9.34 1.89
C SER A 445 -6.58 7.92 1.39
N GLU A 446 -7.41 6.95 1.81
CA GLU A 446 -7.29 5.55 1.37
C GLU A 446 -7.55 5.41 -0.13
N PHE A 447 -8.60 6.06 -0.65
CA PHE A 447 -8.95 6.02 -2.06
C PHE A 447 -7.83 6.61 -2.94
N ILE A 448 -7.32 7.79 -2.59
CA ILE A 448 -6.26 8.45 -3.37
C ILE A 448 -5.00 7.58 -3.36
N GLN A 449 -4.62 7.01 -2.22
CA GLN A 449 -3.49 6.07 -2.16
C GLN A 449 -3.72 4.82 -3.03
N ALA A 450 -4.92 4.23 -2.97
CA ALA A 450 -5.27 3.08 -3.79
C ALA A 450 -5.24 3.40 -5.29
N TYR A 451 -5.65 4.62 -5.68
CA TYR A 451 -5.59 5.09 -7.05
C TYR A 451 -4.16 5.25 -7.53
N ILE A 452 -3.29 5.87 -6.73
CA ILE A 452 -1.88 6.04 -7.08
C ILE A 452 -1.17 4.69 -7.22
N ASP A 453 -1.36 3.78 -6.26
CA ASP A 453 -0.80 2.44 -6.33
C ASP A 453 -1.30 1.68 -7.57
N TYR A 454 -2.57 1.84 -7.94
CA TYR A 454 -3.12 1.23 -9.16
C TYR A 454 -2.46 1.79 -10.43
N VAL A 455 -2.32 3.11 -10.51
CA VAL A 455 -1.66 3.81 -11.63
C VAL A 455 -0.21 3.36 -11.76
N GLU A 456 0.50 3.22 -10.64
CA GLU A 456 1.89 2.79 -10.61
C GLU A 456 2.06 1.37 -11.18
N GLU A 457 1.20 0.43 -10.77
CA GLU A 457 1.22 -0.94 -11.30
C GLU A 457 0.87 -1.04 -12.79
N HIS A 458 0.14 -0.05 -13.33
CA HIS A 458 -0.40 -0.06 -14.70
C HIS A 458 0.13 1.09 -15.58
N ALA A 459 1.24 1.74 -15.19
CA ALA A 459 1.75 2.98 -15.79
C ALA A 459 2.02 2.90 -17.31
N SER A 460 2.28 1.71 -17.84
CA SER A 460 2.49 1.46 -19.27
C SER A 460 1.21 1.44 -20.11
N SER A 461 0.05 1.20 -19.50
CA SER A 461 -1.26 0.99 -20.17
C SER A 461 -2.15 2.26 -20.21
N LEU A 462 -1.90 3.23 -19.33
CA LEU A 462 -2.80 4.37 -19.06
C LEU A 462 -2.62 5.59 -19.98
N LYS A 463 -2.07 5.40 -21.19
CA LYS A 463 -1.76 6.51 -22.11
C LYS A 463 -3.00 7.15 -22.80
N LYS A 464 -4.20 6.59 -22.62
CA LYS A 464 -5.44 7.14 -23.17
C LYS A 464 -6.36 7.57 -22.02
N GLU A 465 -6.92 8.77 -22.12
CA GLU A 465 -7.84 9.37 -21.14
C GLU A 465 -9.03 8.45 -20.81
N GLN A 466 -9.63 7.81 -21.83
CA GLN A 466 -10.74 6.87 -21.65
C GLN A 466 -10.36 5.62 -20.84
N LEU A 467 -9.15 5.08 -21.04
CA LEU A 467 -8.64 3.96 -20.23
C LEU A 467 -8.40 4.39 -18.77
N ALA A 468 -8.03 5.65 -18.55
CA ALA A 468 -7.81 6.20 -17.21
C ALA A 468 -9.14 6.45 -16.47
N HIS A 469 -10.18 6.95 -17.14
CA HIS A 469 -11.54 7.04 -16.57
C HIS A 469 -12.13 5.66 -16.24
N ASP A 470 -11.95 4.68 -17.12
CA ASP A 470 -12.39 3.30 -16.87
C ASP A 470 -11.70 2.70 -15.63
N SER A 471 -10.39 2.90 -15.52
CA SER A 471 -9.60 2.44 -14.37
C SER A 471 -10.00 3.15 -13.08
N PHE A 472 -10.21 4.46 -13.12
CA PHE A 472 -10.68 5.25 -11.99
C PHE A 472 -12.06 4.76 -11.53
N ALA A 473 -13.01 4.63 -12.46
CA ALA A 473 -14.39 4.23 -12.14
C ALA A 473 -14.45 2.79 -11.61
N LYS A 474 -13.64 1.88 -12.14
CA LYS A 474 -13.47 0.52 -11.59
C LYS A 474 -13.05 0.57 -10.13
N LEU A 475 -12.04 1.36 -9.79
CA LEU A 475 -11.59 1.50 -8.41
C LEU A 475 -12.67 2.14 -7.53
N ALA A 476 -13.29 3.24 -7.98
CA ALA A 476 -14.34 3.96 -7.27
C ALA A 476 -15.56 3.08 -6.98
N SER A 477 -15.92 2.16 -7.88
CA SER A 477 -17.01 1.22 -7.67
C SER A 477 -16.88 0.38 -6.39
N ARG A 478 -15.65 0.13 -5.92
CA ARG A 478 -15.43 -0.61 -4.66
C ARG A 478 -15.85 0.21 -3.43
N TYR A 479 -15.77 1.53 -3.52
CA TYR A 479 -16.15 2.45 -2.45
C TYR A 479 -17.65 2.75 -2.46
N ALA A 480 -18.32 2.53 -3.59
CA ALA A 480 -19.78 2.64 -3.70
C ALA A 480 -20.56 1.51 -2.99
N SER A 481 -19.89 0.43 -2.58
CA SER A 481 -20.50 -0.76 -1.94
C SER A 481 -21.17 -0.51 -0.57
N GLN A 482 -21.23 0.74 -0.10
CA GLN A 482 -21.82 1.13 1.19
C GLN A 482 -23.32 1.47 1.08
N ALA A 483 -23.93 1.35 -0.11
CA ALA A 483 -25.37 1.52 -0.28
C ALA A 483 -26.15 0.56 0.64
N PRO A 484 -27.24 1.03 1.27
CA PRO A 484 -28.08 0.18 2.10
C PRO A 484 -28.65 -0.96 1.26
N LEU A 485 -28.60 -2.17 1.83
CA LEU A 485 -29.11 -3.37 1.16
C LEU A 485 -30.64 -3.28 1.04
N PRO A 486 -31.25 -3.77 -0.05
CA PRO A 486 -32.70 -3.73 -0.21
C PRO A 486 -33.43 -4.43 0.94
N GLU A 487 -34.33 -3.72 1.61
CA GLU A 487 -35.12 -4.23 2.74
C GLU A 487 -36.55 -4.61 2.32
N SER A 488 -37.02 -4.09 1.18
CA SER A 488 -38.37 -4.33 0.67
C SER A 488 -38.37 -5.00 -0.72
N LYS A 489 -39.46 -5.71 -1.03
CA LYS A 489 -39.70 -6.30 -2.36
C LYS A 489 -39.61 -5.25 -3.48
N ALA A 490 -40.13 -4.05 -3.24
CA ALA A 490 -40.07 -2.96 -4.21
C ALA A 490 -38.63 -2.53 -4.50
N GLN A 491 -37.79 -2.36 -3.47
CA GLN A 491 -36.37 -2.02 -3.64
C GLN A 491 -35.58 -3.14 -4.34
N ALA A 492 -35.84 -4.41 -3.99
CA ALA A 492 -35.18 -5.55 -4.62
C ALA A 492 -35.52 -5.64 -6.12
N ASN A 493 -36.79 -5.50 -6.48
CA ASN A 493 -37.23 -5.48 -7.87
C ASN A 493 -36.63 -4.28 -8.64
N ALA A 494 -36.61 -3.10 -8.03
CA ALA A 494 -36.02 -1.91 -8.64
C ALA A 494 -34.51 -2.08 -8.88
N LEU A 495 -33.77 -2.67 -7.94
CA LEU A 495 -32.35 -2.97 -8.12
C LEU A 495 -32.13 -3.93 -9.29
N ALA A 496 -32.90 -5.01 -9.35
CA ALA A 496 -32.79 -6.00 -10.42
C ALA A 496 -33.16 -5.41 -11.79
N GLN A 497 -34.22 -4.61 -11.89
CA GLN A 497 -34.59 -3.91 -13.13
C GLN A 497 -33.49 -2.95 -13.58
N ARG A 498 -32.96 -2.13 -12.68
CA ARG A 498 -31.85 -1.22 -12.97
C ARG A 498 -30.62 -2.00 -13.44
N LEU A 499 -30.27 -3.10 -12.76
CA LEU A 499 -29.14 -3.94 -13.14
C LEU A 499 -29.34 -4.50 -14.55
N LEU A 500 -30.50 -5.08 -14.87
CA LEU A 500 -30.77 -5.66 -16.19
C LEU A 500 -30.79 -4.62 -17.32
N ALA A 501 -31.03 -3.35 -17.00
CA ALA A 501 -30.94 -2.25 -17.96
C ALA A 501 -29.49 -1.77 -18.23
N THR A 502 -28.51 -2.26 -17.48
CA THR A 502 -27.08 -1.93 -17.70
C THR A 502 -26.52 -2.59 -18.95
N GLU A 503 -25.42 -2.05 -19.48
CA GLU A 503 -24.79 -2.60 -20.70
C GLU A 503 -24.25 -4.02 -20.49
N ASN A 504 -23.74 -4.35 -19.29
CA ASN A 504 -23.38 -5.72 -18.95
C ASN A 504 -23.91 -6.11 -17.56
N PRO A 505 -25.13 -6.67 -17.48
CA PRO A 505 -25.79 -6.96 -16.21
C PRO A 505 -25.21 -8.19 -15.50
N LEU A 506 -24.47 -9.03 -16.21
CA LEU A 506 -23.97 -10.31 -15.69
C LEU A 506 -22.79 -10.16 -14.73
N THR A 507 -22.00 -9.09 -14.86
CA THR A 507 -20.72 -8.97 -14.14
C THR A 507 -20.47 -7.56 -13.61
N SER A 508 -19.81 -7.50 -12.45
CA SER A 508 -19.20 -6.26 -11.97
C SER A 508 -18.01 -5.84 -12.84
N PRO A 509 -17.52 -4.60 -12.66
CA PRO A 509 -16.36 -4.11 -13.41
C PRO A 509 -15.07 -4.93 -13.17
N ASP A 510 -14.99 -5.64 -12.04
CA ASP A 510 -13.91 -6.56 -11.67
C ASP A 510 -14.17 -8.01 -12.14
N GLY A 511 -15.25 -8.26 -12.87
CA GLY A 511 -15.60 -9.56 -13.46
C GLY A 511 -16.28 -10.56 -12.51
N LYS A 512 -16.72 -10.13 -11.31
CA LYS A 512 -17.53 -10.98 -10.43
C LYS A 512 -18.96 -11.08 -10.97
N ARG A 513 -19.59 -12.25 -10.89
CA ARG A 513 -20.97 -12.42 -11.35
C ARG A 513 -21.94 -11.65 -10.44
N ALA A 514 -22.80 -10.83 -11.03
CA ALA A 514 -23.81 -10.05 -10.30
C ALA A 514 -25.04 -10.90 -9.96
N TYR A 515 -25.41 -11.85 -10.83
CA TYR A 515 -26.42 -12.84 -10.54
C TYR A 515 -26.11 -14.17 -11.22
N MET A 516 -26.78 -15.23 -10.77
CA MET A 516 -26.80 -16.52 -11.44
C MET A 516 -28.19 -17.14 -11.36
N GLU A 517 -28.51 -17.96 -12.35
CA GLU A 517 -29.74 -18.74 -12.38
C GLU A 517 -29.42 -20.21 -12.10
N LEU A 518 -30.22 -20.82 -11.24
CA LEU A 518 -30.21 -22.24 -10.91
C LEU A 518 -31.43 -22.89 -11.58
N PRO A 519 -31.24 -23.60 -12.71
CA PRO A 519 -32.34 -24.24 -13.41
C PRO A 519 -33.06 -25.28 -12.55
N MET A 520 -34.37 -25.43 -12.71
CA MET A 520 -35.15 -26.44 -11.98
C MET A 520 -34.62 -27.86 -12.20
N VAL A 521 -34.09 -28.16 -13.39
CA VAL A 521 -33.48 -29.45 -13.71
C VAL A 521 -32.31 -29.79 -12.78
N ASP A 522 -31.49 -28.79 -12.44
CA ASP A 522 -30.33 -28.99 -11.56
C ASP A 522 -30.74 -29.14 -10.10
N ILE A 523 -31.81 -28.46 -9.69
CA ILE A 523 -32.41 -28.61 -8.36
C ILE A 523 -33.01 -30.03 -8.22
N GLN A 524 -33.77 -30.48 -9.22
CA GLN A 524 -34.36 -31.82 -9.26
C GLN A 524 -33.31 -32.92 -9.15
N LYS A 525 -32.22 -32.83 -9.93
CA LYS A 525 -31.10 -33.79 -9.89
C LYS A 525 -30.41 -33.91 -8.53
N LYS A 526 -30.40 -32.84 -7.73
CA LYS A 526 -29.76 -32.84 -6.40
C LYS A 526 -30.68 -33.38 -5.30
N LEU A 527 -31.98 -33.42 -5.54
CA LEU A 527 -32.99 -33.90 -4.59
C LEU A 527 -33.42 -35.35 -4.87
N SER A 528 -33.21 -35.83 -6.11
CA SER A 528 -33.28 -37.25 -6.49
C SER A 528 -32.03 -38.00 -6.09
#